data_AF-A0A1F9E4H8-F1
#
_entry.id   AF-A0A1F9E4H8-F1
#
_cell.length_a   1.000
_cell.length_b   1.000
_cell.length_c   1.000
_cell.angle_alpha   90.00
_cell.angle_beta   90.00
_cell.angle_gamma   90.00
#
_symmetry.space_group_name_H-M   'P 1'
#
loop_
_entity.id
_entity.type
_entity.pdbx_description
1 polymer ?
#
loop_
_entity_poly.entity_id
_entity_poly.type
_entity_poly.pdbx_seq_one_letter_code
_entity_poly.pdbx_strand_id
1 'polypeptide(L)'
;MIVLDALFQGILMGLLFALVALGLTIIFGMMDIVNFAHGEFLMIGMYTTYWASLFLHIDPLITLPASAIVGMLLGLASYYWLVRYLLRGPMIAQLFGTFGLMLFLRYLAQFLFGIDYRIIQKGLLVGKTLSLGPFKFDWTKLSAAILSLIAFLLVYYLLHRTKLGKALRATALNREAANYMGIKTERMNALAWIIGGGTVGIAGGLIVNFWYAYPTVGLLFVMIAFASVAMGGFGSIKGAFFAGILIGMLEMLFPMFGHLTGWDFFGPHFKFTVVYFAYFVIVVLRPQGLFGWKH
;
A
#
# COMPACT_ATOMS: atom_id res chain seq x y z
N MET A 1 27.58 13.08 -1.09
CA MET A 1 27.47 11.80 -0.35
C MET A 1 26.10 11.66 0.30
N ILE A 2 25.67 12.63 1.10
CA ILE A 2 24.34 12.63 1.75
C ILE A 2 23.18 12.60 0.71
N VAL A 3 23.31 13.27 -0.44
CA VAL A 3 22.29 13.22 -1.52
C VAL A 3 22.11 11.80 -2.06
N LEU A 4 23.22 11.08 -2.27
CA LEU A 4 23.20 9.73 -2.82
C LEU A 4 22.53 8.76 -1.85
N ASP A 5 22.79 8.93 -0.55
CA ASP A 5 22.11 8.15 0.50
C ASP A 5 20.60 8.46 0.54
N ALA A 6 20.21 9.74 0.46
CA ALA A 6 18.80 10.12 0.39
C ALA A 6 18.09 9.58 -0.86
N LEU A 7 18.76 9.57 -2.02
CA LEU A 7 18.24 8.94 -3.24
C LEU A 7 18.02 7.44 -3.04
N PHE A 8 18.99 6.75 -2.45
CA PHE A 8 18.90 5.32 -2.18
C PHE A 8 17.77 5.00 -1.21
N GLN A 9 17.71 5.67 -0.06
CA GLN A 9 16.63 5.52 0.92
C GLN A 9 15.26 5.84 0.31
N GLY A 10 15.20 6.85 -0.57
CA GLY A 10 14.00 7.25 -1.27
C GLY A 10 13.48 6.17 -2.21
N ILE A 11 14.38 5.49 -2.94
CA ILE A 11 14.01 4.34 -3.78
C ILE A 11 13.51 3.18 -2.91
N LEU A 12 14.20 2.86 -1.81
CA LEU A 12 13.78 1.77 -0.92
C LEU A 12 12.36 2.00 -0.39
N MET A 13 12.08 3.20 0.10
CA MET A 13 10.77 3.55 0.64
C MET A 13 9.72 3.68 -0.46
N GLY A 14 10.13 4.14 -1.62
CA GLY A 14 9.28 4.24 -2.80
C GLY A 14 8.79 2.90 -3.32
N LEU A 15 9.62 1.86 -3.28
CA LEU A 15 9.22 0.49 -3.62
C LEU A 15 8.17 -0.08 -2.64
N LEU A 16 8.27 0.27 -1.36
CA LEU A 16 7.25 -0.07 -0.36
C LEU A 16 5.94 0.66 -0.65
N PHE A 17 5.99 1.97 -0.90
CA PHE A 17 4.79 2.74 -1.24
C PHE A 17 4.14 2.28 -2.54
N ALA A 18 4.93 1.87 -3.53
CA ALA A 18 4.43 1.23 -4.74
C ALA A 18 3.63 -0.05 -4.44
N LEU A 19 4.11 -0.89 -3.52
CA LEU A 19 3.37 -2.09 -3.09
C LEU A 19 2.08 -1.73 -2.34
N VAL A 20 2.13 -0.75 -1.43
CA VAL A 20 0.94 -0.25 -0.71
C VAL A 20 -0.11 0.27 -1.71
N ALA A 21 0.32 1.06 -2.69
CA ALA A 21 -0.53 1.65 -3.73
C ALA A 21 -1.08 0.60 -4.72
N LEU A 22 -0.33 -0.47 -4.99
CA LEU A 22 -0.74 -1.52 -5.93
C LEU A 22 -2.09 -2.14 -5.53
N GLY A 23 -2.26 -2.49 -4.25
CA GLY A 23 -3.51 -3.09 -3.80
C GLY A 23 -4.72 -2.19 -3.99
N LEU A 24 -4.56 -0.89 -3.69
CA LEU A 24 -5.61 0.11 -3.90
C LEU A 24 -5.89 0.35 -5.39
N THR A 25 -4.83 0.36 -6.21
CA THR A 25 -4.94 0.51 -7.68
C THR A 25 -5.74 -0.62 -8.30
N ILE A 26 -5.56 -1.85 -7.83
CA ILE A 26 -6.29 -3.02 -8.34
C ILE A 26 -7.77 -2.94 -7.98
N ILE A 27 -8.10 -2.59 -6.73
CA ILE A 27 -9.49 -2.47 -6.28
C ILE A 27 -10.19 -1.35 -7.05
N PHE A 28 -9.56 -0.17 -7.15
CA PHE A 28 -10.13 0.95 -7.87
C PHE A 28 -10.24 0.64 -9.37
N GLY A 29 -9.16 0.25 -10.04
CA GLY A 29 -9.14 0.05 -11.49
C GLY A 29 -10.04 -1.08 -11.99
N MET A 30 -10.60 -1.89 -11.10
CA MET A 30 -11.55 -2.96 -11.41
C MET A 30 -13.01 -2.57 -11.20
N MET A 31 -13.31 -1.74 -10.21
CA MET A 31 -14.69 -1.51 -9.73
C MET A 31 -15.03 -0.03 -9.53
N ASP A 32 -14.08 0.88 -9.75
CA ASP A 32 -14.19 2.32 -9.50
C ASP A 32 -14.64 2.67 -8.08
N ILE A 33 -14.26 1.84 -7.10
CA ILE A 33 -14.54 2.07 -5.69
C ILE A 33 -13.31 2.63 -4.98
N VAL A 34 -13.52 3.72 -4.26
CA VAL A 34 -12.56 4.27 -3.31
C VAL A 34 -12.62 3.45 -2.01
N ASN A 35 -11.55 2.71 -1.69
CA ASN A 35 -11.47 1.92 -0.46
C ASN A 35 -10.74 2.67 0.67
N PHE A 36 -11.48 3.42 1.50
CA PHE A 36 -10.89 4.09 2.67
C PHE A 36 -10.33 3.13 3.72
N ALA A 37 -10.84 1.91 3.79
CA ALA A 37 -10.36 0.90 4.75
C ALA A 37 -9.00 0.29 4.35
N HIS A 38 -8.46 0.58 3.17
CA HIS A 38 -7.21 -0.01 2.67
C HIS A 38 -6.03 0.15 3.64
N GLY A 39 -5.94 1.28 4.34
CA GLY A 39 -4.93 1.49 5.39
C GLY A 39 -5.10 0.60 6.61
N GLU A 40 -6.33 0.24 6.97
CA GLU A 40 -6.59 -0.64 8.11
C GLU A 40 -6.19 -2.09 7.80
N PHE A 41 -6.24 -2.49 6.53
CA PHE A 41 -5.71 -3.79 6.10
C PHE A 41 -4.19 -3.83 6.26
N LEU A 42 -3.51 -2.72 5.96
CA LEU A 42 -2.09 -2.55 6.23
C LEU A 42 -1.80 -2.68 7.73
N MET A 43 -2.55 -1.94 8.57
CA MET A 43 -2.43 -2.00 10.03
C MET A 43 -2.61 -3.43 10.55
N ILE A 44 -3.64 -4.15 10.10
CA ILE A 44 -3.87 -5.53 10.52
C ILE A 44 -2.74 -6.45 10.04
N GLY A 45 -2.18 -6.21 8.85
CA GLY A 45 -0.97 -6.89 8.39
C GLY A 45 0.25 -6.64 9.29
N MET A 46 0.42 -5.40 9.78
CA MET A 46 1.45 -5.07 10.77
C MET A 46 1.23 -5.84 12.08
N TYR A 47 0.02 -5.85 12.62
CA TYR A 47 -0.31 -6.61 13.83
C TYR A 47 -0.13 -8.12 13.64
N THR A 48 -0.46 -8.64 12.47
CA THR A 48 -0.33 -10.07 12.15
C THR A 48 1.14 -10.47 12.19
N THR A 49 2.03 -9.72 11.54
CA THR A 49 3.48 -9.99 11.61
C THR A 49 4.02 -9.82 13.02
N TYR A 50 3.63 -8.76 13.74
CA TYR A 50 4.07 -8.53 15.12
C TYR A 50 3.70 -9.70 16.05
N TRP A 51 2.42 -10.09 16.09
CA TRP A 51 1.94 -11.14 16.97
C TRP A 51 2.41 -12.53 16.54
N ALA A 52 2.44 -12.82 15.23
CA ALA A 52 2.95 -14.09 14.72
C ALA A 52 4.43 -14.26 15.08
N SER A 53 5.25 -13.22 14.90
CA SER A 53 6.67 -13.28 15.27
C SER A 53 6.85 -13.45 16.78
N LEU A 54 6.07 -12.72 17.59
CA LEU A 54 6.16 -12.79 19.05
C LEU A 54 5.73 -14.15 19.60
N PHE A 55 4.59 -14.69 19.17
CA PHE A 55 4.04 -15.94 19.71
C PHE A 55 4.74 -17.18 19.16
N LEU A 56 5.06 -17.20 17.87
CA LEU A 56 5.69 -18.36 17.23
C LEU A 56 7.22 -18.35 17.37
N HIS A 57 7.80 -17.26 17.89
CA HIS A 57 9.24 -17.08 18.03
C HIS A 57 10.01 -17.24 16.70
N ILE A 58 9.34 -16.93 15.58
CA ILE A 58 9.92 -16.98 14.23
C ILE A 58 10.27 -15.59 13.74
N ASP A 59 11.20 -15.54 12.78
CA ASP A 59 11.61 -14.29 12.16
C ASP A 59 10.42 -13.58 11.51
N PRO A 60 10.26 -12.26 11.70
CA PRO A 60 9.18 -11.48 11.10
C PRO A 60 9.04 -11.64 9.58
N LEU A 61 10.14 -11.80 8.85
CA LEU A 61 10.09 -11.96 7.40
C LEU A 61 9.50 -13.33 6.99
N ILE A 62 9.64 -14.33 7.85
CA ILE A 62 9.00 -15.64 7.67
C ILE A 62 7.49 -15.56 7.92
N THR A 63 7.01 -14.58 8.69
CA THR A 63 5.57 -14.37 8.94
C THR A 63 4.82 -13.71 7.79
N LEU A 64 5.50 -13.22 6.75
CA LEU A 64 4.87 -12.50 5.64
C LEU A 64 3.72 -13.25 4.95
N PRO A 65 3.79 -14.58 4.73
CA PRO A 65 2.65 -15.34 4.21
C PRO A 65 1.42 -15.25 5.11
N ALA A 66 1.58 -15.17 6.44
CA ALA A 66 0.46 -15.01 7.36
C ALA A 66 -0.21 -13.65 7.17
N SER A 67 0.57 -12.56 7.07
CA SER A 67 0.04 -11.21 6.80
C SER A 67 -0.63 -11.10 5.43
N ALA A 68 -0.09 -11.81 4.43
CA ALA A 68 -0.74 -11.94 3.12
C ALA A 68 -2.09 -12.66 3.22
N ILE A 69 -2.14 -13.81 3.91
CA ILE A 69 -3.36 -14.61 4.07
C ILE A 69 -4.42 -13.82 4.85
N VAL A 70 -4.05 -13.17 5.96
CA VAL A 70 -4.98 -12.33 6.71
C VAL A 70 -5.52 -11.18 5.85
N GLY A 71 -4.65 -10.51 5.09
CA GLY A 71 -5.07 -9.48 4.13
C GLY A 71 -6.03 -10.01 3.05
N MET A 72 -5.77 -11.21 2.52
CA MET A 72 -6.64 -11.88 1.55
C MET A 72 -8.01 -12.22 2.14
N LEU A 73 -8.04 -12.74 3.37
CA LEU A 73 -9.26 -13.07 4.09
C LEU A 73 -10.07 -11.82 4.43
N LEU A 74 -9.42 -10.74 4.84
CA LEU A 74 -10.08 -9.44 5.06
C LEU A 74 -10.67 -8.89 3.75
N GLY A 75 -9.94 -9.01 2.63
CA GLY A 75 -10.45 -8.62 1.31
C GLY A 75 -11.69 -9.43 0.93
N LEU A 76 -11.63 -10.74 1.11
CA LEU A 76 -12.74 -11.65 0.85
C LEU A 76 -13.97 -11.32 1.71
N ALA A 77 -13.78 -11.18 3.02
CA ALA A 77 -14.85 -10.89 3.96
C ALA A 77 -15.48 -9.52 3.69
N SER A 78 -14.65 -8.49 3.49
CA SER A 78 -15.11 -7.14 3.16
C SER A 78 -15.92 -7.14 1.87
N TYR A 79 -15.50 -7.90 0.86
CA TYR A 79 -16.24 -8.00 -0.38
C TYR A 79 -17.65 -8.60 -0.18
N TYR A 80 -17.72 -9.79 0.42
CA TYR A 80 -18.98 -10.53 0.51
C TYR A 80 -19.95 -9.98 1.55
N TRP A 81 -19.45 -9.42 2.65
CA TRP A 81 -20.31 -8.92 3.72
C TRP A 81 -20.69 -7.45 3.56
N LEU A 82 -19.92 -6.69 2.80
CA LEU A 82 -20.15 -5.25 2.67
C LEU A 82 -20.20 -4.79 1.21
N VAL A 83 -19.09 -4.92 0.49
CA VAL A 83 -18.88 -4.19 -0.77
C VAL A 83 -19.86 -4.64 -1.87
N ARG A 84 -20.17 -5.94 -1.96
CA ARG A 84 -21.13 -6.43 -2.97
C ARG A 84 -22.52 -5.80 -2.83
N TYR A 85 -22.89 -5.35 -1.63
CA TYR A 85 -24.15 -4.66 -1.37
C TYR A 85 -24.01 -3.16 -1.66
N LEU A 86 -22.89 -2.55 -1.29
CA LEU A 86 -22.60 -1.15 -1.59
C LEU A 86 -22.56 -0.87 -3.10
N LEU A 87 -22.08 -1.84 -3.89
CA LEU A 87 -22.05 -1.80 -5.34
C LEU A 87 -23.44 -1.69 -6.01
N ARG A 88 -24.53 -1.95 -5.27
CA ARG A 88 -25.90 -1.79 -5.77
C ARG A 88 -26.44 -0.37 -5.57
N GLY A 89 -25.78 0.42 -4.74
CA GLY A 89 -26.15 1.79 -4.42
C GLY A 89 -25.33 2.84 -5.17
N PRO A 90 -25.62 4.14 -4.93
CA PRO A 90 -24.84 5.23 -5.51
C PRO A 90 -23.40 5.24 -4.99
N MET A 91 -22.50 5.90 -5.73
CA MET A 91 -21.08 6.02 -5.36
C MET A 91 -20.86 6.50 -3.92
N ILE A 92 -21.71 7.41 -3.43
CA ILE A 92 -21.62 7.92 -2.05
C ILE A 92 -21.82 6.84 -0.98
N ALA A 93 -22.64 5.82 -1.25
CA ALA A 93 -22.81 4.68 -0.35
C ALA A 93 -21.51 3.86 -0.23
N GLN A 94 -20.73 3.79 -1.31
CA GLN A 94 -19.45 3.10 -1.33
C GLN A 94 -18.39 3.86 -0.52
N LEU A 95 -18.37 5.19 -0.62
CA LEU A 95 -17.51 6.05 0.20
C LEU A 95 -17.83 5.90 1.69
N PHE A 96 -19.09 6.10 2.09
CA PHE A 96 -19.50 5.99 3.49
C PHE A 96 -19.34 4.56 4.02
N GLY A 97 -19.60 3.55 3.20
CA GLY A 97 -19.47 2.15 3.61
C GLY A 97 -18.02 1.76 3.86
N THR A 98 -17.07 2.14 2.98
CA THR A 98 -15.65 1.85 3.20
C THR A 98 -15.03 2.74 4.30
N PHE A 99 -15.54 3.95 4.51
CA PHE A 99 -15.18 4.77 5.67
C PHE A 99 -15.69 4.16 6.98
N GLY A 100 -16.92 3.63 6.99
CA GLY A 100 -17.46 2.88 8.12
C GLY A 100 -16.63 1.63 8.42
N LEU A 101 -16.21 0.90 7.39
CA LEU A 101 -15.30 -0.25 7.53
C LEU A 101 -13.95 0.17 8.11
N MET A 102 -13.40 1.31 7.68
CA MET A 102 -12.16 1.87 8.23
C MET A 102 -12.30 2.11 9.75
N LEU A 103 -13.36 2.80 10.18
CA LEU A 103 -13.61 3.05 11.60
C LEU A 103 -13.82 1.75 12.38
N PHE A 104 -14.61 0.83 11.83
CA PHE A 104 -14.86 -0.48 12.46
C PHE A 104 -13.56 -1.25 12.69
N LEU A 105 -12.73 -1.44 11.66
CA LEU A 105 -11.47 -2.19 11.79
C LEU A 105 -10.49 -1.49 12.74
N ARG A 106 -10.42 -0.17 12.71
CA ARG A 106 -9.59 0.64 13.62
C ARG A 106 -9.99 0.43 15.07
N TYR A 107 -11.27 0.63 15.40
CA TYR A 107 -11.75 0.49 16.79
C TYR A 107 -11.75 -0.96 17.25
N LEU A 108 -11.97 -1.92 16.35
CA LEU A 108 -11.78 -3.34 16.64
C LEU A 108 -10.32 -3.65 17.00
N ALA A 109 -9.35 -3.10 16.27
CA ALA A 109 -7.93 -3.25 16.61
C ALA A 109 -7.58 -2.57 17.94
N GLN A 110 -8.13 -1.38 18.24
CA GLN A 110 -7.96 -0.74 19.55
C GLN A 110 -8.50 -1.61 20.69
N PHE A 111 -9.69 -2.19 20.49
CA PHE A 111 -10.31 -3.08 21.47
C PHE A 111 -9.50 -4.36 21.69
N LEU A 112 -8.99 -4.98 20.63
CA LEU A 112 -8.27 -6.25 20.71
C LEU A 112 -6.81 -6.11 21.15
N PHE A 113 -6.12 -5.05 20.72
CA PHE A 113 -4.65 -4.91 20.87
C PHE A 113 -4.21 -3.74 21.75
N GLY A 114 -5.14 -2.89 22.17
CA GLY A 114 -4.87 -1.66 22.90
C GLY A 114 -4.40 -0.51 22.01
N ILE A 115 -4.07 0.63 22.62
CA ILE A 115 -3.61 1.85 21.94
C ILE A 115 -2.08 1.97 21.90
N ASP A 116 -1.37 1.05 22.52
CA ASP A 116 0.08 1.11 22.66
C ASP A 116 0.81 0.92 21.33
N TYR A 117 1.94 1.60 21.21
CA TYR A 117 2.87 1.43 20.09
C TYR A 117 3.63 0.12 20.25
N ARG A 118 3.49 -0.78 19.27
CA ARG A 118 4.16 -2.07 19.22
C ARG A 118 5.32 -1.99 18.23
N ILE A 119 6.51 -2.43 18.63
CA ILE A 119 7.69 -2.50 17.77
C ILE A 119 8.32 -3.90 17.85
N ILE A 120 8.76 -4.41 16.71
CA ILE A 120 9.53 -5.64 16.63
C ILE A 120 10.97 -5.33 17.05
N GLN A 121 11.44 -5.96 18.13
CA GLN A 121 12.80 -5.75 18.66
C GLN A 121 13.79 -6.85 18.25
N LYS A 122 13.29 -8.01 17.81
CA LYS A 122 14.09 -9.19 17.50
C LYS A 122 13.76 -9.71 16.10
N GLY A 123 14.79 -10.01 15.34
CA GLY A 123 14.72 -10.59 14.00
C GLY A 123 16.12 -10.69 13.38
N LEU A 124 16.25 -11.48 12.34
CA LEU A 124 17.50 -11.73 11.61
C LEU A 124 18.11 -10.45 11.07
N LEU A 125 17.28 -9.51 10.62
CA LEU A 125 17.72 -8.23 10.02
C LEU A 125 17.36 -7.00 10.87
N VAL A 126 16.49 -7.16 11.87
CA VAL A 126 15.98 -6.06 12.71
C VAL A 126 17.13 -5.41 13.48
N GLY A 127 17.28 -4.10 13.32
CA GLY A 127 18.34 -3.31 13.97
C GLY A 127 19.74 -3.54 13.40
N LYS A 128 19.90 -4.35 12.34
CA LYS A 128 21.20 -4.57 11.71
C LYS A 128 21.46 -3.54 10.62
N THR A 129 22.65 -2.96 10.66
CA THR A 129 23.12 -2.00 9.65
C THR A 129 24.37 -2.52 8.95
N LEU A 130 24.43 -2.39 7.62
CA LEU A 130 25.64 -2.57 6.84
C LEU A 130 26.30 -1.21 6.61
N SER A 131 27.54 -1.05 7.07
CA SER A 131 28.33 0.14 6.76
C SER A 131 29.28 -0.17 5.60
N LEU A 132 29.04 0.38 4.42
CA LEU A 132 29.94 0.30 3.27
C LEU A 132 30.58 1.68 3.09
N GLY A 133 31.74 1.85 3.72
CA GLY A 133 32.44 3.14 3.80
C GLY A 133 31.54 4.21 4.44
N PRO A 134 31.19 5.29 3.72
CA PRO A 134 30.37 6.39 4.23
C PRO A 134 28.86 6.08 4.25
N PHE A 135 28.41 4.98 3.62
CA PHE A 135 27.00 4.64 3.50
C PHE A 135 26.57 3.68 4.62
N LYS A 136 25.44 3.99 5.27
CA LYS A 136 24.80 3.13 6.28
C LYS A 136 23.48 2.61 5.75
N PHE A 137 23.44 1.31 5.51
CA PHE A 137 22.26 0.63 5.00
C PHE A 137 21.56 -0.12 6.12
N ASP A 138 20.26 0.13 6.30
CA ASP A 138 19.42 -0.66 7.18
C ASP A 138 19.01 -1.94 6.43
N TRP A 139 19.45 -3.10 6.92
CA TRP A 139 19.15 -4.38 6.30
C TRP A 139 17.66 -4.64 6.21
N THR A 140 16.89 -4.14 7.18
CA THR A 140 15.44 -4.32 7.25
C THR A 140 14.75 -3.56 6.12
N LYS A 141 15.15 -2.30 5.89
CA LYS A 141 14.60 -1.49 4.79
C LYS A 141 15.00 -2.04 3.44
N LEU A 142 16.24 -2.51 3.30
CA LEU A 142 16.72 -3.12 2.07
C LEU A 142 15.96 -4.41 1.74
N SER A 143 15.80 -5.32 2.70
CA SER A 143 15.01 -6.53 2.49
C SER A 143 13.55 -6.22 2.21
N ALA A 144 12.98 -5.22 2.90
CA ALA A 144 11.60 -4.82 2.69
C ALA A 144 11.36 -4.25 1.29
N ALA A 145 12.29 -3.45 0.76
CA ALA A 145 12.22 -2.94 -0.59
C ALA A 145 12.34 -4.04 -1.65
N ILE A 146 13.29 -4.97 -1.48
CA ILE A 146 13.49 -6.10 -2.40
C ILE A 146 12.26 -7.01 -2.41
N LEU A 147 11.76 -7.40 -1.24
CA LEU A 147 10.56 -8.24 -1.13
C LEU A 147 9.32 -7.51 -1.65
N SER A 148 9.23 -6.19 -1.48
CA SER A 148 8.16 -5.39 -2.06
C SER A 148 8.19 -5.39 -3.58
N LEU A 149 9.38 -5.22 -4.18
CA LEU A 149 9.56 -5.31 -5.62
C LEU A 149 9.18 -6.70 -6.14
N ILE A 150 9.62 -7.76 -5.47
CA ILE A 150 9.25 -9.14 -5.84
C ILE A 150 7.73 -9.33 -5.77
N ALA A 151 7.09 -8.96 -4.67
CA ALA A 151 5.64 -9.07 -4.50
C ALA A 151 4.88 -8.25 -5.56
N PHE A 152 5.34 -7.03 -5.83
CA PHE A 152 4.79 -6.17 -6.88
C PHE A 152 4.89 -6.84 -8.25
N LEU A 153 6.06 -7.37 -8.61
CA LEU A 153 6.29 -8.03 -9.90
C LEU A 153 5.48 -9.32 -10.05
N LEU A 154 5.30 -10.08 -8.96
CA LEU A 154 4.47 -11.29 -8.96
C LEU A 154 3.00 -10.95 -9.23
N VAL A 155 2.46 -9.94 -8.55
CA VAL A 155 1.08 -9.47 -8.79
C VAL A 155 0.95 -8.84 -10.17
N TYR A 156 1.94 -8.06 -10.62
CA TYR A 156 1.97 -7.51 -11.98
C TYR A 156 1.94 -8.62 -13.04
N TYR A 157 2.74 -9.67 -12.87
CA TYR A 157 2.76 -10.85 -13.74
C TYR A 157 1.41 -11.57 -13.71
N LEU A 158 0.84 -11.80 -12.53
CA LEU A 158 -0.48 -12.40 -12.36
C LEU A 158 -1.53 -11.65 -13.19
N LEU A 159 -1.57 -10.32 -13.09
CA LEU A 159 -2.57 -9.48 -13.77
C LEU A 159 -2.34 -9.38 -15.29
N HIS A 160 -1.08 -9.39 -15.75
CA HIS A 160 -0.79 -9.15 -17.18
C HIS A 160 -0.64 -10.42 -18.01
N ARG A 161 -0.15 -11.51 -17.41
CA ARG A 161 0.28 -12.71 -18.15
C ARG A 161 -0.61 -13.92 -17.94
N THR A 162 -1.51 -13.93 -16.95
CA THR A 162 -2.37 -15.10 -16.67
C THR A 162 -3.79 -14.98 -17.21
N LYS A 163 -4.48 -16.11 -17.35
CA LYS A 163 -5.92 -16.15 -17.72
C LYS A 163 -6.79 -15.43 -16.68
N LEU A 164 -6.44 -15.54 -15.40
CA LEU A 164 -7.12 -14.83 -14.31
C LEU A 164 -7.01 -13.32 -14.51
N GLY A 165 -5.81 -12.81 -14.81
CA GLY A 165 -5.59 -11.39 -15.09
C GLY A 165 -6.34 -10.88 -16.34
N LYS A 166 -6.47 -11.72 -17.38
CA LYS A 166 -7.32 -11.40 -18.54
C LYS A 166 -8.80 -11.31 -18.16
N ALA A 167 -9.29 -12.24 -17.35
CA ALA A 167 -10.69 -12.24 -16.89
C ALA A 167 -11.01 -11.04 -15.98
N LEU A 168 -10.08 -10.67 -15.09
CA LEU A 168 -10.17 -9.45 -14.28
C LEU A 168 -10.30 -8.21 -15.19
N ARG A 169 -9.34 -7.99 -16.09
CA ARG A 169 -9.38 -6.80 -16.98
C ARG A 169 -10.60 -6.78 -17.90
N ALA A 170 -11.06 -7.93 -18.39
CA ALA A 170 -12.30 -7.99 -19.17
C ALA A 170 -13.52 -7.55 -18.34
N THR A 171 -13.56 -7.95 -17.05
CA THR A 171 -14.61 -7.52 -16.12
C THR A 171 -14.57 -6.01 -15.86
N ALA A 172 -13.37 -5.43 -15.73
CA ALA A 172 -13.19 -3.99 -15.54
C ALA A 172 -13.62 -3.16 -16.76
N LEU A 173 -13.38 -3.66 -17.98
CA LEU A 173 -13.76 -2.97 -19.21
C LEU A 173 -15.27 -2.96 -19.43
N ASN A 174 -15.91 -4.13 -19.31
CA ASN A 174 -17.36 -4.24 -19.44
C ASN A 174 -17.84 -5.50 -18.71
N ARG A 175 -18.42 -5.29 -17.52
CA ARG A 175 -18.95 -6.36 -16.67
C ARG A 175 -20.04 -7.18 -17.36
N GLU A 176 -20.92 -6.53 -18.12
CA GLU A 176 -22.04 -7.19 -18.79
C GLU A 176 -21.56 -8.09 -19.93
N ALA A 177 -20.67 -7.56 -20.79
CA ALA A 177 -20.04 -8.34 -21.85
C ALA A 177 -19.22 -9.51 -21.28
N ALA A 178 -18.46 -9.28 -20.22
CA ALA A 178 -17.70 -10.35 -19.55
C ALA A 178 -18.63 -11.47 -19.03
N ASN A 179 -19.79 -11.14 -18.45
CA ASN A 179 -20.78 -12.13 -18.04
C ASN A 179 -21.32 -12.93 -19.22
N TYR A 180 -21.61 -12.30 -20.37
CA TYR A 180 -22.05 -13.01 -21.58
C TYR A 180 -20.99 -13.96 -22.13
N MET A 181 -19.71 -13.64 -21.93
CA MET A 181 -18.58 -14.53 -22.28
C MET A 181 -18.31 -15.62 -21.22
N GLY A 182 -19.20 -15.81 -20.25
CA GLY A 182 -19.09 -16.86 -19.22
C GLY A 182 -18.14 -16.53 -18.07
N ILE A 183 -17.62 -15.30 -17.98
CA ILE A 183 -16.79 -14.86 -16.86
C ILE A 183 -17.70 -14.57 -15.67
N LYS A 184 -17.45 -15.24 -14.54
CA LYS A 184 -18.18 -14.99 -13.28
C LYS A 184 -17.70 -13.68 -12.66
N THR A 185 -18.27 -12.55 -13.08
CA THR A 185 -17.82 -11.20 -12.68
C THR A 185 -17.84 -10.97 -11.17
N GLU A 186 -18.83 -11.54 -10.47
CA GLU A 186 -18.89 -11.48 -9.00
C GLU A 186 -17.65 -12.11 -8.33
N ARG A 187 -17.14 -13.20 -8.89
CA ARG A 187 -15.89 -13.83 -8.42
C ARG A 187 -14.67 -12.99 -8.78
N MET A 188 -14.69 -12.31 -9.92
CA MET A 188 -13.59 -11.44 -10.35
C MET A 188 -13.47 -10.22 -9.42
N ASN A 189 -14.59 -9.62 -9.02
CA ASN A 189 -14.63 -8.55 -8.04
C ASN A 189 -14.10 -9.01 -6.67
N ALA A 190 -14.54 -10.18 -6.18
CA ALA A 190 -14.02 -10.77 -4.95
C ALA A 190 -12.50 -11.01 -5.03
N LEU A 191 -12.01 -11.53 -6.16
CA LEU A 191 -10.58 -11.74 -6.38
C LEU A 191 -9.78 -10.44 -6.40
N ALA A 192 -10.33 -9.35 -6.95
CA ALA A 192 -9.69 -8.04 -6.90
C ALA A 192 -9.49 -7.56 -5.45
N TRP A 193 -10.49 -7.75 -4.59
CA TRP A 193 -10.38 -7.46 -3.16
C TRP A 193 -9.41 -8.39 -2.42
N ILE A 194 -9.41 -9.69 -2.74
CA ILE A 194 -8.44 -10.65 -2.19
C ILE A 194 -7.00 -10.24 -2.54
N ILE A 195 -6.73 -9.96 -3.81
CA ILE A 195 -5.39 -9.58 -4.28
C ILE A 195 -4.99 -8.24 -3.67
N GLY A 196 -5.91 -7.26 -3.67
CA GLY A 196 -5.66 -5.95 -3.08
C GLY A 196 -5.34 -6.02 -1.58
N GLY A 197 -6.16 -6.76 -0.83
CA GLY A 197 -5.99 -6.98 0.60
C GLY A 197 -4.72 -7.77 0.94
N GLY A 198 -4.42 -8.83 0.19
CA GLY A 198 -3.19 -9.61 0.37
C GLY A 198 -1.92 -8.80 0.10
N THR A 199 -1.95 -7.98 -0.96
CA THR A 199 -0.81 -7.13 -1.35
C THR A 199 -0.49 -6.10 -0.26
N VAL A 200 -1.51 -5.41 0.25
CA VAL A 200 -1.31 -4.43 1.34
C VAL A 200 -1.02 -5.09 2.68
N GLY A 201 -1.52 -6.31 2.92
CA GLY A 201 -1.15 -7.13 4.07
C GLY A 201 0.34 -7.49 4.08
N ILE A 202 0.91 -7.86 2.93
CA ILE A 202 2.36 -8.05 2.76
C ILE A 202 3.10 -6.73 3.05
N ALA A 203 2.63 -5.60 2.50
CA ALA A 203 3.25 -4.31 2.74
C ALA A 203 3.28 -3.96 4.23
N GLY A 204 2.17 -4.17 4.96
CA GLY A 204 2.11 -3.98 6.41
C GLY A 204 3.09 -4.90 7.15
N GLY A 205 3.13 -6.18 6.80
CA GLY A 205 4.07 -7.13 7.39
C GLY A 205 5.54 -6.79 7.14
N LEU A 206 5.87 -6.13 6.04
CA LEU A 206 7.22 -5.62 5.76
C LEU A 206 7.52 -4.35 6.56
N ILE A 207 6.59 -3.39 6.59
CA ILE A 207 6.77 -2.08 7.22
C ILE A 207 6.97 -2.18 8.74
N VAL A 208 6.29 -3.10 9.42
CA VAL A 208 6.37 -3.24 10.90
C VAL A 208 7.75 -3.62 11.43
N ASN A 209 8.67 -4.04 10.55
CA ASN A 209 10.04 -4.36 10.95
C ASN A 209 10.91 -3.13 11.26
N PHE A 210 10.52 -1.95 10.79
CA PHE A 210 11.22 -0.68 11.05
C PHE A 210 10.26 0.46 11.39
N TRP A 211 8.98 0.14 11.63
CA TRP A 211 7.93 1.09 11.97
C TRP A 211 7.02 0.52 13.06
N TYR A 212 6.40 1.41 13.85
CA TYR A 212 5.50 1.01 14.94
C TYR A 212 4.13 0.56 14.42
N ALA A 213 3.63 -0.56 14.92
CA ALA A 213 2.23 -0.93 14.78
C ALA A 213 1.40 -0.28 15.90
N TYR A 214 0.40 0.51 15.52
CA TYR A 214 -0.56 1.15 16.42
C TYR A 214 -1.88 1.39 15.68
N PRO A 215 -3.01 1.53 16.37
CA PRO A 215 -4.32 1.41 15.70
C PRO A 215 -4.67 2.51 14.69
N THR A 216 -4.00 3.65 14.71
CA THR A 216 -4.25 4.75 13.76
C THR A 216 -3.23 4.79 12.62
N VAL A 217 -2.26 3.87 12.59
CA VAL A 217 -1.17 3.86 11.58
C VAL A 217 -1.70 3.73 10.16
N GLY A 218 -2.85 3.08 9.97
CA GLY A 218 -3.49 2.90 8.67
C GLY A 218 -3.80 4.23 7.97
N LEU A 219 -4.14 5.28 8.72
CA LEU A 219 -4.46 6.60 8.15
C LEU A 219 -3.27 7.20 7.40
N LEU A 220 -2.05 7.03 7.91
CA LEU A 220 -0.86 7.57 7.27
C LEU A 220 -0.64 6.91 5.90
N PHE A 221 -0.65 5.58 5.89
CA PHE A 221 -0.33 4.83 4.68
C PHE A 221 -1.46 4.83 3.65
N VAL A 222 -2.73 4.95 4.07
CA VAL A 222 -3.83 5.09 3.10
C VAL A 222 -3.76 6.43 2.37
N MET A 223 -3.37 7.51 3.04
CA MET A 223 -3.20 8.81 2.40
C MET A 223 -2.04 8.80 1.39
N ILE A 224 -0.93 8.15 1.74
CA ILE A 224 0.19 7.92 0.81
C ILE A 224 -0.25 7.06 -0.38
N ALA A 225 -1.05 6.01 -0.13
CA ALA A 225 -1.60 5.16 -1.18
C ALA A 225 -2.50 5.97 -2.13
N PHE A 226 -3.43 6.77 -1.60
CA PHE A 226 -4.29 7.63 -2.40
C PHE A 226 -3.50 8.63 -3.24
N ALA A 227 -2.52 9.32 -2.63
CA ALA A 227 -1.65 10.22 -3.37
C ALA A 227 -0.89 9.48 -4.48
N SER A 228 -0.36 8.28 -4.20
CA SER A 228 0.34 7.46 -5.20
C SER A 228 -0.56 7.04 -6.35
N VAL A 229 -1.77 6.56 -6.06
CA VAL A 229 -2.72 6.10 -7.08
C VAL A 229 -3.23 7.27 -7.91
N ALA A 230 -3.58 8.40 -7.29
CA ALA A 230 -4.07 9.57 -7.99
C ALA A 230 -2.96 10.25 -8.82
N MET A 231 -1.74 10.39 -8.30
CA MET A 231 -0.60 10.84 -9.10
C MET A 231 -0.25 9.88 -10.22
N GLY A 232 -0.32 8.57 -9.98
CA GLY A 232 -0.05 7.55 -10.99
C GLY A 232 -1.13 7.51 -12.09
N GLY A 233 -2.35 7.91 -11.75
CA GLY A 233 -3.55 7.68 -12.53
C GLY A 233 -4.29 6.45 -12.01
N PHE A 234 -5.56 6.63 -11.67
CA PHE A 234 -6.41 5.57 -11.16
C PHE A 234 -6.47 4.37 -12.12
N GLY A 235 -6.31 3.16 -11.58
CA GLY A 235 -6.24 1.92 -12.36
C GLY A 235 -4.94 1.67 -13.12
N SER A 236 -4.00 2.63 -13.14
CA SER A 236 -2.69 2.48 -13.79
C SER A 236 -1.67 1.84 -12.85
N ILE A 237 -1.47 0.52 -12.97
CA ILE A 237 -0.48 -0.22 -12.15
C ILE A 237 0.93 0.34 -12.33
N LYS A 238 1.33 0.66 -13.57
CA LYS A 238 2.63 1.28 -13.84
C LYS A 238 2.72 2.68 -13.24
N GLY A 239 1.63 3.45 -13.32
CA GLY A 239 1.56 4.77 -12.73
C GLY A 239 1.73 4.74 -11.22
N ALA A 240 1.03 3.84 -10.52
CA ALA A 240 1.16 3.66 -9.09
C ALA A 240 2.59 3.27 -8.66
N PHE A 241 3.30 2.48 -9.49
CA PHE A 241 4.70 2.13 -9.24
C PHE A 241 5.62 3.35 -9.26
N PHE A 242 5.60 4.12 -10.35
CA PHE A 242 6.46 5.30 -10.49
C PHE A 242 6.06 6.43 -9.54
N ALA A 243 4.76 6.59 -9.26
CA ALA A 243 4.29 7.54 -8.27
C ALA A 243 4.74 7.16 -6.85
N GLY A 244 4.67 5.87 -6.47
CA GLY A 244 5.21 5.39 -5.20
C GLY A 244 6.71 5.69 -5.06
N ILE A 245 7.50 5.43 -6.11
CA ILE A 245 8.92 5.78 -6.15
C ILE A 245 9.13 7.28 -5.99
N LEU A 246 8.39 8.11 -6.73
CA LEU A 246 8.45 9.56 -6.63
C LEU A 246 8.15 10.05 -5.21
N ILE A 247 7.12 9.51 -4.56
CA ILE A 247 6.80 9.85 -3.16
C ILE A 247 7.94 9.49 -2.23
N GLY A 248 8.50 8.28 -2.34
CA GLY A 248 9.63 7.87 -1.52
C GLY A 248 10.85 8.78 -1.71
N MET A 249 11.14 9.15 -2.96
CA MET A 249 12.20 10.11 -3.29
C MET A 249 11.94 11.48 -2.66
N LEU A 250 10.72 12.02 -2.79
CA LEU A 250 10.37 13.31 -2.19
C LEU A 250 10.46 13.28 -0.66
N GLU A 251 10.03 12.19 -0.03
CA GLU A 251 10.07 12.03 1.43
C GLU A 251 11.51 12.06 1.97
N MET A 252 12.48 11.52 1.23
CA MET A 252 13.87 11.42 1.67
C MET A 252 14.75 12.59 1.20
N LEU A 253 14.51 13.14 0.01
CA LEU A 253 15.29 14.25 -0.54
C LEU A 253 14.93 15.59 0.10
N PHE A 254 13.66 15.82 0.43
CA PHE A 254 13.24 17.13 0.89
C PHE A 254 13.81 17.52 2.27
N PRO A 255 13.74 16.65 3.30
CA PRO A 255 14.41 16.93 4.59
C PRO A 255 15.92 17.15 4.45
N MET A 256 16.52 16.45 3.48
CA MET A 256 17.93 16.52 3.18
C MET A 256 18.32 17.86 2.53
N PHE A 257 17.46 18.41 1.66
CA PHE A 257 17.64 19.75 1.11
C PHE A 257 17.58 20.84 2.20
N GLY A 258 16.72 20.68 3.21
CA GLY A 258 16.67 21.58 4.35
C GLY A 258 17.93 21.58 5.19
N HIS A 259 18.49 20.39 5.44
CA HIS A 259 19.77 20.27 6.11
C HIS A 259 20.89 20.99 5.35
N LEU A 260 20.92 20.89 4.01
CA LEU A 260 21.95 21.52 3.18
C LEU A 260 21.82 23.05 3.12
N THR A 261 20.59 23.57 3.11
CA THR A 261 20.32 25.00 2.96
C THR A 261 20.29 25.76 4.28
N GLY A 262 20.20 25.05 5.42
CA GLY A 262 20.08 25.65 6.75
C GLY A 262 18.71 26.28 7.01
N TRP A 263 17.71 25.96 6.18
CA TRP A 263 16.36 26.50 6.28
C TRP A 263 15.45 25.50 7.01
N ASP A 264 15.04 25.84 8.23
CA ASP A 264 14.18 25.01 9.08
C ASP A 264 12.83 24.66 8.44
N PHE A 265 12.37 25.48 7.49
CA PHE A 265 11.17 25.22 6.69
C PHE A 265 11.22 23.88 5.93
N PHE A 266 12.43 23.43 5.55
CA PHE A 266 12.64 22.18 4.84
C PHE A 266 12.97 21.02 5.78
N GLY A 267 12.63 21.13 7.07
CA GLY A 267 12.90 20.10 8.06
C GLY A 267 12.07 18.81 7.89
N PRO A 268 12.40 17.73 8.63
CA PRO A 268 11.69 16.44 8.56
C PRO A 268 10.18 16.51 8.81
N HIS A 269 9.72 17.54 9.51
CA HIS A 269 8.31 17.77 9.83
C HIS A 269 7.45 18.08 8.58
N PHE A 270 8.05 18.63 7.52
CA PHE A 270 7.36 19.04 6.29
C PHE A 270 7.46 18.02 5.15
N LYS A 271 8.07 16.85 5.39
CA LYS A 271 8.29 15.84 4.34
C LYS A 271 7.00 15.43 3.62
N PHE A 272 5.88 15.33 4.35
CA PHE A 272 4.59 15.00 3.76
C PHE A 272 3.93 16.18 3.04
N THR A 273 4.18 17.41 3.47
CA THR A 273 3.66 18.61 2.82
C THR A 273 4.08 18.64 1.34
N VAL A 274 5.31 18.26 1.06
CA VAL A 274 5.87 18.28 -0.30
C VAL A 274 5.33 17.16 -1.15
N VAL A 275 5.16 15.98 -0.56
CA VAL A 275 4.48 14.86 -1.21
C VAL A 275 3.07 15.25 -1.63
N TYR A 276 2.29 15.85 -0.74
CA TYR A 276 0.92 16.27 -1.06
C TYR A 276 0.85 17.51 -1.95
N PHE A 277 1.84 18.40 -1.87
CA PHE A 277 1.97 19.53 -2.79
C PHE A 277 2.30 19.04 -4.21
N ALA A 278 3.25 18.11 -4.35
CA ALA A 278 3.56 17.49 -5.63
C ALA A 278 2.35 16.74 -6.20
N TYR A 279 1.62 16.00 -5.35
CA TYR A 279 0.34 15.41 -5.72
C TYR A 279 -0.66 16.45 -6.24
N PHE A 280 -0.86 17.54 -5.51
CA PHE A 280 -1.77 18.62 -5.91
C PHE A 280 -1.36 19.22 -7.26
N VAL A 281 -0.09 19.58 -7.43
CA VAL A 281 0.44 20.15 -8.68
C VAL A 281 0.27 19.17 -9.84
N ILE A 282 0.61 17.89 -9.67
CA ILE A 282 0.50 16.89 -10.73
C ILE A 282 -0.96 16.68 -11.13
N VAL A 283 -1.89 16.59 -10.18
CA VAL A 283 -3.31 16.38 -10.49
C VAL A 283 -3.96 17.61 -11.11
N VAL A 284 -3.59 18.82 -10.67
CA VAL A 284 -4.08 20.07 -11.29
C VAL A 284 -3.59 20.20 -12.73
N LEU A 285 -2.32 19.89 -13.00
CA LEU A 285 -1.74 19.98 -14.34
C LEU A 285 -2.11 18.79 -15.24
N ARG A 286 -2.34 17.62 -14.64
CA ARG A 286 -2.72 16.36 -15.30
C ARG A 286 -3.77 15.63 -14.46
N PRO A 287 -5.07 15.94 -14.63
CA PRO A 287 -6.16 15.33 -13.87
C PRO A 287 -6.26 13.80 -13.99
N GLN A 288 -5.72 13.24 -15.07
CA GLN A 288 -5.65 11.79 -15.30
C GLN A 288 -4.47 11.12 -14.58
N GLY A 289 -3.60 11.90 -13.91
CA GLY A 289 -2.33 11.43 -13.37
C GLY A 289 -1.25 11.28 -14.44
N LEU A 290 -0.10 10.72 -14.03
CA LEU A 290 1.08 10.56 -14.88
C LEU A 290 0.88 9.56 -16.01
N PHE A 291 0.10 8.49 -15.77
CA PHE A 291 -0.11 7.38 -16.69
C PHE A 291 -1.59 6.96 -16.81
N GLY A 292 -2.54 7.84 -16.48
CA GLY A 292 -3.96 7.56 -16.71
C GLY A 292 -4.34 7.60 -18.18
N TRP A 293 -5.41 6.90 -18.54
CA TRP A 293 -5.94 6.92 -19.90
C TRP A 293 -6.64 8.25 -20.19
N LYS A 294 -6.35 8.81 -21.36
CA LYS A 294 -7.22 9.79 -22.00
C LYS A 294 -8.42 9.03 -22.54
N HIS A 295 -9.61 9.30 -21.98
CA HIS A 295 -10.85 9.02 -22.68
C HIS A 295 -10.87 9.74 -24.03
#